data_AF-A0A0C9YS75-F1
#
_entry.id   AF-A0A0C9YS75-F1
#
_cell.length_a   1.000
_cell.length_b   1.000
_cell.length_c   1.000
_cell.angle_alpha   90.00
_cell.angle_beta   90.00
_cell.angle_gamma   90.00
#
_symmetry.space_group_name_H-M   'P 1'
#
loop_
_entity.id
_entity.type
_entity.pdbx_description
1 polymer ?
#
loop_
_entity_poly.entity_id
_entity_poly.type
_entity_poly.pdbx_seq_one_letter_code
_entity_poly.pdbx_strand_id
1 'polypeptide(L)'
;MVIRGRAIYPPTPLPRPYNIPVASLHFRSHHPSLLDLFAHFAEHAASALGIPASRPVHLPTQRSMWTVIRGPFVHKKSQENFERRVHKRAIKAWDADPEIVNVWVKYLRKHMMPGVGMRVTKWERAPVGIGQRVFQRGMEKLRLDTDAAKVKALADKIVQQELMANDSDTSPKMVPDKQS
;
A
#
# COMPACT_ATOMS: atom_id res chain seq x y z
N MET A 1 -30.99 -9.99 0.82
CA MET A 1 -30.61 -11.24 0.13
C MET A 1 -29.27 -11.00 -0.57
N VAL A 2 -28.17 -11.57 -0.08
CA VAL A 2 -26.81 -11.31 -0.59
C VAL A 2 -26.47 -12.37 -1.64
N ILE A 3 -26.25 -11.95 -2.89
CA ILE A 3 -25.83 -12.85 -3.96
C ILE A 3 -24.30 -12.87 -3.98
N ARG A 4 -23.70 -14.05 -3.73
CA ARG A 4 -22.26 -14.29 -3.91
C ARG A 4 -22.00 -14.78 -5.34
N GLY A 5 -20.85 -14.41 -5.91
CA GLY A 5 -20.19 -15.29 -6.89
C GLY A 5 -19.47 -14.63 -8.07
N ARG A 6 -20.12 -13.76 -8.84
CA ARG A 6 -19.51 -13.10 -10.01
C ARG A 6 -20.14 -11.73 -10.21
N ALA A 7 -19.35 -10.68 -10.05
CA ALA A 7 -19.80 -9.31 -10.15
C ALA A 7 -20.00 -8.91 -11.63
N ILE A 8 -21.08 -9.38 -12.23
CA ILE A 8 -21.65 -8.77 -13.45
C ILE A 8 -22.27 -7.42 -13.07
N TYR A 9 -22.84 -7.36 -11.87
CA TYR A 9 -23.47 -6.17 -11.34
C TYR A 9 -22.51 -5.38 -10.46
N PRO A 10 -22.61 -4.04 -10.50
CA PRO A 10 -21.92 -3.17 -9.57
C PRO A 10 -22.42 -3.41 -8.13
N PRO A 11 -21.58 -3.18 -7.10
CA PRO A 11 -21.95 -3.43 -5.72
C PRO A 11 -23.05 -2.46 -5.27
N THR A 12 -23.85 -2.89 -4.29
CA THR A 12 -24.90 -2.03 -3.74
C THR A 12 -24.27 -0.87 -2.96
N PRO A 13 -24.65 0.38 -3.24
CA PRO A 13 -24.12 1.52 -2.51
C PRO A 13 -24.59 1.48 -1.06
N LEU A 14 -23.65 1.61 -0.12
CA LEU A 14 -23.94 1.67 1.31
C LEU A 14 -24.41 3.08 1.70
N PRO A 15 -25.27 3.21 2.73
CA PRO A 15 -25.71 4.51 3.23
C PRO A 15 -24.52 5.31 3.79
N ARG A 16 -24.60 6.64 3.71
CA ARG A 16 -23.59 7.60 4.17
C ARG A 16 -24.21 8.53 5.21
N PRO A 17 -24.18 8.20 6.51
CA PRO A 17 -24.90 8.94 7.54
C PRO A 17 -24.34 10.35 7.79
N TYR A 18 -23.00 10.50 7.82
CA TYR A 18 -22.35 11.75 8.23
C TYR A 18 -21.71 12.51 7.06
N ASN A 19 -21.53 11.84 5.92
CA ASN A 19 -20.97 12.41 4.70
C ASN A 19 -19.59 13.06 4.93
N ILE A 20 -18.75 12.38 5.70
CA ILE A 20 -17.38 12.76 6.00
C ILE A 20 -16.43 12.02 5.06
N PRO A 21 -15.59 12.72 4.25
CA PRO A 21 -14.63 12.05 3.39
C PRO A 21 -13.42 11.57 4.20
N VAL A 22 -13.06 10.30 4.06
CA VAL A 22 -11.95 9.68 4.79
C VAL A 22 -10.79 9.32 3.86
N ALA A 23 -11.08 8.86 2.65
CA ALA A 23 -10.05 8.64 1.65
C ALA A 23 -10.54 8.88 0.22
N SER A 24 -9.62 9.24 -0.66
CA SER A 24 -9.84 9.32 -2.09
C SER A 24 -8.74 8.60 -2.85
N LEU A 25 -9.14 7.60 -3.61
CA LEU A 25 -8.28 6.87 -4.53
C LEU A 25 -8.38 7.51 -5.91
N HIS A 26 -7.23 7.82 -6.49
CA HIS A 26 -7.11 8.30 -7.87
C HIS A 26 -6.31 7.27 -8.66
N PHE A 27 -6.93 6.70 -9.67
CA PHE A 27 -6.28 5.77 -10.57
C PHE A 27 -5.87 6.46 -11.87
N ARG A 28 -4.73 6.05 -12.42
CA ARG A 28 -4.20 6.52 -13.69
C ARG A 28 -3.71 5.33 -14.50
N SER A 29 -4.09 5.25 -15.77
CA SER A 29 -3.56 4.24 -16.69
C SER A 29 -3.60 4.75 -18.14
N HIS A 30 -2.78 4.12 -18.98
CA HIS A 30 -2.87 4.25 -20.43
C HIS A 30 -3.90 3.28 -21.04
N HIS A 31 -4.28 2.21 -20.32
CA HIS A 31 -5.25 1.21 -20.77
C HIS A 31 -6.59 1.38 -20.05
N PRO A 32 -7.66 1.85 -20.73
CA PRO A 32 -8.95 2.09 -20.08
C PRO A 32 -9.61 0.79 -19.56
N SER A 33 -9.52 -0.32 -20.30
CA SER A 33 -10.17 -1.58 -19.91
C SER A 33 -9.63 -2.16 -18.60
N LEU A 34 -8.31 -2.14 -18.41
CA LEU A 34 -7.68 -2.59 -17.15
C LEU A 34 -7.99 -1.65 -15.99
N LEU A 35 -8.06 -0.34 -16.28
CA LEU A 35 -8.40 0.67 -15.29
C LEU A 35 -9.82 0.50 -14.77
N ASP A 36 -10.78 0.23 -15.66
CA ASP A 36 -12.19 0.03 -15.30
C ASP A 36 -12.39 -1.28 -14.55
N LEU A 37 -11.70 -2.35 -14.95
CA LEU A 37 -11.68 -3.63 -14.23
C LEU A 37 -11.13 -3.47 -12.80
N PHE A 38 -10.02 -2.74 -12.65
CA PHE A 38 -9.43 -2.50 -11.33
C PHE A 38 -10.30 -1.58 -10.46
N ALA A 39 -10.93 -0.57 -11.05
CA ALA A 39 -11.87 0.29 -10.32
C ALA A 39 -13.10 -0.48 -9.83
N HIS A 40 -13.62 -1.39 -10.66
CA HIS A 40 -14.71 -2.29 -10.29
C HIS A 40 -14.29 -3.24 -9.15
N PHE A 41 -13.08 -3.81 -9.22
CA PHE A 41 -12.52 -4.60 -8.12
C PHE A 41 -12.39 -3.80 -6.82
N ALA A 42 -11.90 -2.55 -6.91
CA ALA A 42 -11.74 -1.69 -5.74
C ALA A 42 -13.07 -1.34 -5.07
N GLU A 43 -14.12 -1.10 -5.85
CA GLU A 43 -15.48 -0.86 -5.37
C GLU A 43 -16.04 -2.09 -4.63
N HIS A 44 -15.85 -3.29 -5.19
CA HIS A 44 -16.26 -4.55 -4.54
C HIS A 44 -15.52 -4.80 -3.23
N ALA A 45 -14.22 -4.57 -3.20
CA ALA A 45 -13.44 -4.67 -1.97
C ALA A 45 -13.91 -3.68 -0.90
N ALA A 46 -14.29 -2.46 -1.29
CA ALA A 46 -14.83 -1.47 -0.36
C ALA A 46 -16.19 -1.91 0.21
N SER A 47 -17.09 -2.39 -0.65
CA SER A 47 -18.41 -2.90 -0.25
C SER A 47 -18.30 -4.09 0.70
N ALA A 48 -17.38 -5.03 0.43
CA ALA A 48 -17.12 -6.18 1.29
C ALA A 48 -16.58 -5.78 2.68
N LEU A 49 -15.83 -4.68 2.78
CA LEU A 49 -15.34 -4.12 4.04
C LEU A 49 -16.34 -3.20 4.74
N GLY A 50 -17.54 -3.02 4.17
CA GLY A 50 -18.56 -2.13 4.72
C GLY A 50 -18.25 -0.64 4.56
N ILE A 51 -17.32 -0.26 3.68
CA ILE A 51 -16.94 1.13 3.42
C ILE A 51 -17.95 1.76 2.45
N PRO A 52 -18.65 2.84 2.82
CA PRO A 52 -19.46 3.63 1.88
C PRO A 52 -18.60 4.32 0.83
N ALA A 53 -18.40 3.66 -0.31
CA ALA A 53 -17.64 4.19 -1.44
C ALA A 53 -18.55 4.80 -2.52
N SER A 54 -18.05 5.83 -3.19
CA SER A 54 -18.65 6.32 -4.43
C SER A 54 -18.35 5.34 -5.57
N ARG A 55 -19.22 5.31 -6.57
CA ARG A 55 -18.93 4.65 -7.84
C ARG A 55 -17.67 5.25 -8.49
N PRO A 56 -16.96 4.50 -9.35
CA PRO A 56 -15.84 5.04 -10.12
C PRO A 56 -16.25 6.23 -10.98
N VAL A 57 -15.74 7.41 -10.64
CA VAL A 57 -15.98 8.64 -11.42
C VAL A 57 -14.95 8.72 -12.54
N HIS A 58 -15.43 8.95 -13.76
CA HIS A 58 -14.59 9.15 -14.94
C HIS A 58 -14.10 10.59 -14.98
N LEU A 59 -12.81 10.76 -14.72
CA LEU A 59 -12.18 12.08 -14.80
C LEU A 59 -11.74 12.35 -16.25
N PRO A 60 -11.65 13.63 -16.67
CA PRO A 60 -11.18 13.99 -17.99
C PRO A 60 -9.83 13.35 -18.33
N THR A 61 -9.75 12.75 -19.52
CA THR A 61 -8.53 12.12 -20.01
C THR A 61 -7.53 13.20 -20.41
N GLN A 62 -6.30 13.09 -19.95
CA GLN A 62 -5.23 13.99 -20.34
C GLN A 62 -4.58 13.47 -21.63
N ARG A 63 -4.56 14.30 -22.67
CA ARG A 63 -3.93 13.99 -23.96
C ARG A 63 -2.65 14.81 -24.13
N SER A 64 -1.52 14.14 -24.30
CA SER A 64 -0.24 14.75 -24.67
C SER A 64 0.08 14.35 -26.11
N MET A 65 0.30 15.31 -26.99
CA MET A 65 0.63 15.07 -28.41
C MET A 65 2.06 15.54 -28.68
N TRP A 66 2.80 14.78 -29.47
CA TRP A 66 4.11 15.19 -29.97
C TRP A 66 4.25 14.78 -31.43
N THR A 67 4.96 15.61 -32.18
CA THR A 67 5.16 15.39 -33.62
C THR A 67 6.62 15.09 -33.86
N VAL A 68 6.90 13.98 -34.53
CA VAL A 68 8.27 13.51 -34.83
C VAL A 68 8.44 13.43 -36.34
N ILE A 69 9.65 13.66 -36.83
CA ILE A 69 9.99 13.44 -38.24
C ILE A 69 10.05 11.92 -38.48
N ARG A 70 9.48 11.43 -39.57
CA ARG A 70 9.44 9.97 -39.86
C ARG A 70 10.82 9.39 -40.19
N GLY A 71 11.69 10.19 -40.81
CA GLY A 71 13.05 9.82 -41.20
C GLY A 71 14.09 10.30 -40.18
N PRO A 72 15.28 9.68 -40.17
CA PRO A 72 16.36 10.07 -39.25
C PRO A 72 16.98 11.44 -39.59
N PHE A 73 16.90 11.89 -40.85
CA PHE A 73 17.56 13.12 -41.31
C PHE A 73 16.79 13.82 -42.45
N VAL A 74 16.89 15.15 -42.54
CA VAL A 74 16.44 16.07 -43.63
C VAL A 74 14.95 16.10 -44.02
N HIS A 75 14.17 15.03 -43.84
CA HIS A 75 12.80 14.91 -44.33
C HIS A 75 11.72 15.62 -43.46
N LYS A 76 11.89 16.92 -43.15
CA LYS A 76 10.97 17.69 -42.27
C LYS A 76 9.52 17.79 -42.78
N LYS A 77 9.28 17.71 -44.10
CA LYS A 77 7.91 17.69 -44.67
C LYS A 77 7.14 16.41 -44.32
N SER A 78 7.85 15.33 -43.95
CA SER A 78 7.25 14.06 -43.53
C SER A 78 7.28 13.95 -42.00
N GLN A 79 6.16 14.29 -41.37
CA GLN A 79 5.99 14.23 -39.92
C GLN A 79 4.90 13.22 -39.53
N GLU A 80 4.98 12.71 -38.32
CA GLU A 80 4.03 11.80 -37.70
C GLU A 80 3.63 12.33 -36.32
N ASN A 81 2.34 12.28 -36.04
CA ASN A 81 1.78 12.73 -34.77
C ASN A 81 1.57 11.51 -33.87
N PHE A 82 2.19 11.53 -32.71
CA PHE A 82 1.98 10.55 -31.66
C PHE A 82 1.19 11.18 -30.53
N GLU A 83 0.40 10.36 -29.84
CA GLU A 83 -0.30 10.78 -28.64
C GLU A 83 -0.12 9.79 -27.49
N ARG A 84 -0.12 10.33 -26.27
CA ARG A 84 -0.26 9.57 -25.03
C ARG A 84 -1.50 10.06 -24.32
N ARG A 85 -2.44 9.14 -24.09
CA ARG A 85 -3.64 9.38 -23.31
C ARG A 85 -3.46 8.82 -21.91
N VAL A 86 -3.79 9.61 -20.90
CA VAL A 86 -3.83 9.19 -19.49
C VAL A 86 -5.27 9.22 -19.03
N HIS A 87 -5.85 8.04 -18.90
CA HIS A 87 -7.19 7.87 -18.36
C HIS A 87 -7.14 7.93 -16.85
N LYS A 88 -8.10 8.64 -16.26
CA LYS A 88 -8.17 8.92 -14.83
C LYS A 88 -9.51 8.42 -14.29
N ARG A 89 -9.48 7.75 -13.14
CA ARG A 89 -10.67 7.38 -12.36
C ARG A 89 -10.49 7.81 -10.92
N ALA A 90 -11.58 8.16 -10.24
CA ALA A 90 -11.53 8.44 -8.82
C ALA A 90 -12.64 7.70 -8.07
N ILE A 91 -12.29 7.19 -6.89
CA ILE A 91 -13.22 6.62 -5.91
C ILE A 91 -13.03 7.42 -4.62
N LYS A 92 -14.14 7.84 -4.00
CA LYS A 92 -14.13 8.50 -2.69
C LYS A 92 -14.80 7.58 -1.67
N ALA A 93 -14.13 7.38 -0.54
CA ALA A 93 -14.64 6.65 0.62
C ALA A 93 -15.12 7.64 1.68
N TRP A 94 -16.26 7.33 2.28
CA TRP A 94 -16.94 8.15 3.28
C TRP A 94 -17.15 7.35 4.56
N ASP A 95 -17.24 8.03 5.71
CA ASP A 95 -17.76 7.50 6.98
C ASP A 95 -17.18 6.13 7.43
N ALA A 96 -15.90 5.89 7.18
CA ALA A 96 -15.21 4.64 7.54
C ALA A 96 -14.07 4.86 8.53
N ASP A 97 -13.80 3.83 9.33
CA ASP A 97 -12.67 3.84 10.26
C ASP A 97 -11.32 3.88 9.52
N PRO A 98 -10.34 4.70 9.97
CA PRO A 98 -9.05 4.83 9.30
C PRO A 98 -8.26 3.51 9.22
N GLU A 99 -8.40 2.59 10.18
CA GLU A 99 -7.73 1.29 10.12
C GLU A 99 -8.31 0.41 9.02
N ILE A 100 -9.64 0.39 8.88
CA ILE A 100 -10.33 -0.34 7.80
C ILE A 100 -9.91 0.21 6.43
N VAL A 101 -9.80 1.54 6.30
CA VAL A 101 -9.30 2.18 5.08
C VAL A 101 -7.86 1.78 4.78
N ASN A 102 -7.00 1.65 5.80
CA ASN A 102 -5.63 1.18 5.63
C ASN A 102 -5.60 -0.29 5.16
N VAL A 103 -6.43 -1.16 5.71
CA VAL A 103 -6.58 -2.55 5.28
C VAL A 103 -7.05 -2.61 3.82
N TRP A 104 -8.03 -1.80 3.44
CA TRP A 104 -8.51 -1.70 2.06
C TRP A 104 -7.39 -1.28 1.11
N VAL A 105 -6.66 -0.19 1.41
CA VAL A 105 -5.54 0.26 0.59
C VAL A 105 -4.44 -0.79 0.50
N LYS A 106 -4.12 -1.48 1.60
CA LYS A 106 -3.15 -2.59 1.62
C LYS A 106 -3.59 -3.74 0.73
N TYR A 107 -4.87 -4.10 0.77
CA TYR A 107 -5.46 -5.13 -0.09
C TYR A 107 -5.37 -4.76 -1.57
N LEU A 108 -5.71 -3.52 -1.93
CA LEU A 108 -5.59 -3.03 -3.31
C LEU A 108 -4.14 -3.00 -3.80
N ARG A 109 -3.19 -2.66 -2.93
CA ARG A 109 -1.76 -2.71 -3.26
C ARG A 109 -1.27 -4.14 -3.51
N LYS A 110 -1.72 -5.09 -2.70
CA LYS A 110 -1.35 -6.51 -2.84
C LYS A 110 -1.84 -7.11 -4.16
N HIS A 111 -3.03 -6.71 -4.61
CA HIS A 111 -3.69 -7.22 -5.82
C HIS A 111 -3.71 -6.19 -6.96
N MET A 112 -2.68 -5.35 -7.07
CA MET A 112 -2.62 -4.29 -8.08
C MET A 112 -2.47 -4.88 -9.49
N MET A 113 -3.30 -4.40 -10.43
CA MET A 113 -3.23 -4.80 -11.83
C MET A 113 -2.07 -4.08 -12.55
N PRO A 114 -1.33 -4.75 -13.46
CA PRO A 114 -0.27 -4.11 -14.22
C PRO A 114 -0.79 -2.92 -15.03
N GLY A 115 0.03 -1.86 -15.12
CA GLY A 115 -0.30 -0.66 -15.89
C GLY A 115 -1.30 0.29 -15.21
N VAL A 116 -1.78 0.00 -14.00
CA VAL A 116 -2.65 0.91 -13.23
C VAL A 116 -1.86 1.54 -12.08
N GLY A 117 -1.67 2.84 -12.13
CA GLY A 117 -1.10 3.63 -11.04
C GLY A 117 -2.19 4.10 -10.07
N MET A 118 -1.95 3.98 -8.77
CA MET A 118 -2.88 4.41 -7.71
C MET A 118 -2.25 5.49 -6.84
N ARG A 119 -2.94 6.63 -6.69
CA ARG A 119 -2.64 7.68 -5.70
C ARG A 119 -3.72 7.69 -4.63
N VAL A 120 -3.31 7.62 -3.37
CA VAL A 120 -4.21 7.62 -2.22
C VAL A 120 -4.06 8.94 -1.47
N THR A 121 -5.18 9.63 -1.26
CA THR A 121 -5.27 10.78 -0.33
C THR A 121 -6.11 10.33 0.85
N LYS A 122 -5.52 10.30 2.04
CA LYS A 122 -6.21 9.96 3.29
C LYS A 122 -6.39 11.22 4.14
N TRP A 123 -7.56 11.36 4.75
CA TRP A 123 -7.89 12.43 5.68
C TRP A 123 -8.08 11.82 7.06
N GLU A 124 -7.25 12.24 8.00
CA GLU A 124 -7.31 11.80 9.39
C GLU A 124 -7.68 13.00 10.26
N ARG A 125 -8.65 12.83 11.14
CA ARG A 125 -9.13 13.88 12.03
C ARG A 125 -8.38 13.74 13.35
N ALA A 126 -7.53 14.72 13.60
CA ALA A 126 -6.73 14.78 14.81
C ALA A 126 -7.29 15.84 15.76
N PRO A 127 -7.26 15.62 17.09
CA PRO A 127 -7.51 16.70 18.05
C PRO A 127 -6.39 17.74 17.97
N VAL A 128 -6.71 18.96 18.44
CA VAL A 128 -5.71 20.03 18.59
C VAL A 128 -4.62 19.58 19.58
N GLY A 129 -3.36 19.92 19.31
CA GLY A 129 -2.23 19.51 20.15
C GLY A 129 -1.71 18.09 19.90
N ILE A 130 -2.04 17.48 18.76
CA ILE A 130 -1.57 16.12 18.44
C ILE A 130 -0.04 15.99 18.49
N GLY A 131 0.70 17.04 18.15
CA GLY A 131 2.17 17.05 18.20
C GLY A 131 2.71 16.78 19.61
N GLN A 132 2.16 17.44 20.64
CA GLN A 132 2.57 17.22 22.03
C GLN A 132 2.22 15.80 22.51
N ARG A 133 1.02 15.31 22.18
CA ARG A 133 0.58 13.97 22.59
C ARG A 133 1.38 12.86 21.91
N VAL A 134 1.70 13.02 20.62
CA VAL A 134 2.54 12.08 19.87
C VAL A 134 3.96 12.10 20.42
N PHE A 135 4.51 13.27 20.73
CA PHE A 135 5.83 13.41 21.34
C PHE A 135 5.89 12.72 22.71
N GLN A 136 4.91 12.97 23.59
CA GLN A 136 4.82 12.34 24.90
C GLN A 136 4.70 10.81 24.80
N ARG A 137 3.77 10.31 23.97
CA ARG A 137 3.60 8.87 23.73
C ARG A 137 4.88 8.23 23.15
N GLY A 138 5.57 8.94 22.25
CA GLY A 138 6.85 8.50 21.69
C GLY A 138 7.93 8.39 22.76
N MET A 139 8.06 9.41 23.62
CA MET A 139 8.97 9.39 24.77
C MET A 139 8.65 8.28 25.77
N GLU A 140 7.37 8.03 26.07
CA GLU A 140 6.94 6.96 26.96
C GLU A 140 7.30 5.58 26.41
N LYS A 141 7.07 5.34 25.12
CA LYS A 141 7.50 4.08 24.47
C LYS A 141 9.01 3.89 24.56
N LEU A 142 9.78 4.94 24.27
CA LEU A 142 11.23 4.88 24.34
C LEU A 142 11.74 4.61 25.78
N ARG A 143 11.05 5.15 26.80
CA ARG A 143 11.31 4.86 28.21
C ARG A 143 11.01 3.40 28.57
N LEU A 144 9.90 2.84 28.10
CA LEU A 144 9.50 1.44 28.33
C LEU A 144 10.43 0.41 27.63
N ASP A 145 11.04 0.80 26.52
CA ASP A 145 12.06 -0.02 25.85
C ASP A 145 13.42 0.06 26.58
N THR A 146 13.64 1.13 27.34
CA THR A 146 14.83 1.32 28.20
C THR A 146 14.60 0.83 29.64
N ASP A 147 13.71 -0.16 29.84
CA ASP A 147 13.58 -0.80 31.14
C ASP A 147 14.85 -1.64 31.41
N ALA A 148 15.68 -1.22 32.38
CA ALA A 148 16.92 -1.90 32.76
C ALA A 148 16.73 -3.41 33.05
N ALA A 149 15.53 -3.81 33.50
CA ALA A 149 15.16 -5.20 33.72
C ALA A 149 15.08 -6.03 32.43
N LYS A 150 14.56 -5.48 31.32
CA LYS A 150 14.49 -6.17 30.03
C LYS A 150 15.86 -6.27 29.37
N VAL A 151 16.68 -5.23 29.51
CA VAL A 151 18.08 -5.22 29.05
C VAL A 151 18.89 -6.27 29.79
N LYS A 152 18.74 -6.37 31.11
CA LYS A 152 19.39 -7.40 31.92
C LYS A 152 18.91 -8.81 31.56
N ALA A 153 17.61 -9.03 31.42
CA ALA A 153 17.06 -10.33 31.02
C ALA A 153 17.50 -10.77 29.62
N LEU A 154 17.68 -9.82 28.67
CA LEU A 154 18.23 -10.11 27.34
C LEU A 154 19.72 -10.44 27.42
N ALA A 155 20.49 -9.70 28.23
CA ALA A 155 21.91 -9.96 28.47
C ALA A 155 22.12 -11.36 29.07
N ASP A 156 21.33 -11.74 30.08
CA ASP A 156 21.38 -13.06 30.69
C ASP A 156 21.06 -14.18 29.67
N LYS A 157 20.12 -13.92 28.75
CA LYS A 157 19.75 -14.86 27.68
C LYS A 157 20.84 -15.04 26.62
N ILE A 158 21.53 -13.96 26.26
CA ILE A 158 22.68 -13.98 25.36
C ILE A 158 23.83 -14.76 26.00
N VAL A 159 24.14 -14.50 27.26
CA VAL A 159 25.18 -15.22 28.02
C VAL A 159 24.86 -16.72 28.10
N GLN A 160 23.61 -17.09 28.36
CA GLN A 160 23.20 -18.50 28.35
C GLN A 160 23.36 -19.14 26.97
N GLN A 161 23.02 -18.43 25.90
CA GLN A 161 23.17 -18.92 24.53
C GLN A 161 24.65 -19.09 24.13
N GLU A 162 25.52 -18.19 24.58
CA GLU A 162 26.97 -18.27 24.40
C GLU A 162 27.59 -19.41 25.22
N LEU A 163 27.14 -19.63 26.47
CA LEU A 163 27.57 -20.77 27.29
C LEU A 163 27.16 -22.11 26.66
N MET A 164 25.91 -22.23 26.19
CA MET A 164 25.42 -23.42 25.50
C MET A 164 26.15 -23.68 24.17
N ALA A 165 26.61 -22.63 23.48
CA ALA A 165 27.41 -22.76 22.27
C ALA A 165 28.86 -23.20 22.56
N ASN A 166 29.48 -22.65 23.61
CA ASN A 166 30.85 -22.99 24.00
C ASN A 166 30.98 -24.43 24.54
N ASP A 167 29.95 -24.95 25.21
CA ASP A 167 29.93 -26.35 25.65
C ASP A 167 29.93 -27.34 24.47
N SER A 168 29.47 -26.91 23.28
CA SER A 168 29.47 -27.74 22.07
C SER A 168 30.81 -27.78 21.31
N ASP A 169 31.71 -26.83 21.58
CA ASP A 169 33.04 -26.75 20.95
C ASP A 169 34.15 -27.43 21.78
N THR A 170 33.86 -27.91 22.99
CA THR A 170 34.80 -28.69 23.82
C THR A 170 34.73 -30.18 23.48
N SER A 171 35.10 -30.53 22.26
CA SER A 171 35.58 -31.88 21.94
C SER A 171 37.08 -31.77 21.66
N PRO A 172 37.98 -32.43 22.43
CA PRO A 172 39.42 -32.31 22.18
C PRO A 172 39.72 -32.92 20.80
N LYS A 173 40.14 -32.09 19.85
CA LYS A 173 40.70 -32.57 18.58
C LYS A 173 41.98 -33.35 18.91
N MET A 174 41.89 -34.67 18.94
CA MET A 174 43.06 -35.56 18.95
C MET A 174 43.87 -35.27 17.68
N VAL A 175 45.09 -34.77 17.88
CA VAL A 175 46.13 -34.72 16.84
C VAL A 175 46.60 -36.17 16.64
N PRO A 176 46.63 -36.71 15.40
CA PRO A 176 47.16 -38.05 15.17
C PRO A 176 48.70 -38.03 15.23
N ASP A 177 49.27 -38.82 16.14
CA ASP A 177 50.71 -39.13 16.17
C ASP A 177 51.10 -39.89 14.89
N LYS A 178 52.09 -39.34 14.16
CA LYS A 178 52.77 -40.04 13.07
C LYS A 178 53.70 -41.10 13.65
N GLN A 179 53.48 -42.36 13.28
CA GLN A 179 54.54 -43.37 13.28
C GLN A 179 54.69 -43.97 11.87
N SER A 180 55.95 -44.03 11.42
CA SER A 180 56.51 -44.41 10.11
C SER A 180 56.52 -43.33 9.04
#